data_AF-A0A1Q7RB85-F1
#
_entry.id   AF-A0A1Q7RB85-F1
#
_cell.length_a   1.000
_cell.length_b   1.000
_cell.length_c   1.000
_cell.angle_alpha   90.00
_cell.angle_beta   90.00
_cell.angle_gamma   90.00
#
_symmetry.space_group_name_H-M   'P 1'
#
loop_
_entity.id
_entity.type
_entity.pdbx_description
1 polymer ?
#
loop_
_entity_poly.entity_id
_entity_poly.type
_entity_poly.pdbx_seq_one_letter_code
_entity_poly.pdbx_strand_id
1 'polypeptide(L)'
;MSQKLRPLQLEETSDSVLQDSSPQSDLHASAPNTPKPALTDGTPVHLKFARAVVSSQVIAGEKVPLEVVDAVLVGNLVAISPRAFAEATVTVAQANRSLGRGGNLRLKIESVRLADGEFVPLRAV
;
A
#
# COMPACT_ATOMS: atom_id res chain seq x y z
N MET A 1 -50.87 -52.52 26.28
CA MET A 1 -50.51 -53.55 25.28
C MET A 1 -51.34 -53.30 24.02
N SER A 2 -50.72 -53.49 22.86
CA SER A 2 -51.31 -53.41 21.51
C SER A 2 -51.44 -52.00 20.93
N GLN A 3 -50.51 -51.58 20.07
CA GLN A 3 -50.38 -51.91 18.63
C GLN A 3 -51.06 -50.83 17.78
N LYS A 4 -50.29 -50.05 17.03
CA LYS A 4 -50.49 -49.96 15.58
C LYS A 4 -49.30 -49.30 14.89
N LEU A 5 -48.81 -50.00 13.87
CA LEU A 5 -47.76 -49.60 12.94
C LEU A 5 -48.25 -48.51 11.96
N ARG A 6 -47.26 -47.69 11.52
CA ARG A 6 -47.08 -46.87 10.30
C ARG A 6 -48.31 -46.58 9.41
N PRO A 7 -48.34 -45.37 8.83
CA PRO A 7 -47.89 -45.28 7.43
C PRO A 7 -46.92 -44.12 7.15
N LEU A 8 -46.05 -44.37 6.16
CA LEU A 8 -45.41 -43.34 5.35
C LEU A 8 -46.49 -42.54 4.62
N GLN A 9 -46.41 -41.21 4.64
CA GLN A 9 -47.06 -40.40 3.61
C GLN A 9 -46.16 -39.22 3.24
N LEU A 10 -45.65 -39.29 2.01
CA LEU A 10 -45.15 -38.19 1.21
C LEU A 10 -46.36 -37.71 0.39
N GLU A 11 -46.66 -36.42 0.44
CA GLU A 11 -47.60 -35.59 -0.33
C GLU A 11 -48.18 -34.57 0.66
N GLU A 12 -48.31 -33.29 0.39
CA GLU A 12 -48.34 -32.57 -0.86
C GLU A 12 -48.12 -31.08 -0.52
N THR A 13 -47.69 -30.31 -1.51
CA THR A 13 -48.02 -28.89 -1.72
C THR A 13 -48.47 -28.05 -0.52
N SER A 14 -47.71 -27.01 -0.20
CA SER A 14 -48.29 -25.80 0.37
C SER A 14 -47.64 -24.59 -0.30
N ASP A 15 -48.38 -24.15 -1.31
CA ASP A 15 -48.32 -22.84 -1.91
C ASP A 15 -48.64 -21.76 -0.86
N SER A 16 -48.05 -20.58 -1.05
CA SER A 16 -48.43 -19.28 -0.48
C SER A 16 -48.33 -19.07 1.03
N VAL A 17 -47.36 -18.23 1.44
CA VAL A 17 -47.66 -17.06 2.28
C VAL A 17 -46.77 -15.89 1.84
N LEU A 18 -47.43 -14.85 1.34
CA LEU A 18 -46.95 -13.48 1.32
C LEU A 18 -46.73 -13.01 2.77
N GLN A 19 -45.50 -12.69 3.14
CA GLN A 19 -45.18 -11.95 4.37
C GLN A 19 -44.11 -10.93 3.98
N ASP A 20 -44.48 -9.69 3.76
CA ASP A 20 -44.84 -8.63 4.73
C ASP A 20 -43.68 -7.65 4.77
N SER A 21 -44.04 -6.41 4.51
CA SER A 21 -43.13 -5.30 4.34
C SER A 21 -42.78 -4.79 5.73
N SER A 22 -41.52 -4.93 6.14
CA SER A 22 -40.98 -4.14 7.25
C SER A 22 -40.07 -3.04 6.67
N PRO A 23 -40.36 -1.76 6.95
CA PRO A 23 -39.54 -0.64 6.50
C PRO A 23 -38.29 -0.49 7.39
N GLN A 24 -37.17 -0.23 6.72
CA GLN A 24 -36.03 0.60 7.14
C GLN A 24 -35.48 0.42 8.57
N SER A 25 -34.26 -0.10 8.60
CA SER A 25 -33.23 0.42 9.49
C SER A 25 -31.96 0.63 8.67
N ASP A 26 -32.03 1.58 7.74
CA ASP A 26 -30.86 2.18 7.09
C ASP A 26 -30.08 2.98 8.14
N LEU A 27 -29.23 2.29 8.90
CA LEU A 27 -28.19 2.90 9.73
C LEU A 27 -26.82 2.31 9.38
N HIS A 28 -26.56 2.03 8.10
CA HIS A 28 -25.19 2.16 7.60
C HIS A 28 -25.02 3.63 7.24
N ALA A 29 -24.57 4.41 8.22
CA ALA A 29 -24.04 5.74 8.02
C ALA A 29 -23.09 5.68 6.81
N SER A 30 -23.53 6.27 5.70
CA SER A 30 -22.64 6.59 4.59
C SER A 30 -21.61 7.55 5.17
N ALA A 31 -20.44 7.03 5.54
CA ALA A 31 -19.30 7.86 5.88
C ALA A 31 -19.16 8.87 4.74
N PRO A 32 -19.05 10.18 5.01
CA PRO A 32 -18.85 11.16 3.96
C PRO A 32 -17.60 10.71 3.20
N ASN A 33 -17.79 10.29 1.95
CA ASN A 33 -16.74 9.84 1.06
C ASN A 33 -15.95 11.08 0.64
N THR A 34 -15.24 11.65 1.61
CA THR A 34 -14.44 12.85 1.48
C THR A 34 -13.32 12.43 0.53
N PRO A 35 -13.22 13.03 -0.67
CA PRO A 35 -12.20 12.64 -1.63
C PRO A 35 -10.83 12.71 -0.95
N LYS A 36 -10.18 11.55 -0.80
CA LYS A 36 -8.81 11.53 -0.30
C LYS A 36 -7.97 12.31 -1.32
N PRO A 37 -7.18 13.30 -0.88
CA PRO A 37 -6.27 14.00 -1.78
C PRO A 37 -5.32 12.99 -2.40
N ALA A 38 -5.37 12.86 -3.73
CA ALA A 38 -4.58 11.90 -4.48
C ALA A 38 -3.34 12.59 -5.06
N LEU A 39 -2.19 11.97 -4.91
CA LEU A 39 -0.98 12.36 -5.62
C LEU A 39 -1.16 12.01 -7.11
N THR A 40 -0.83 12.96 -7.99
CA THR A 40 -0.85 12.71 -9.43
C THR A 40 0.42 11.96 -9.83
N ASP A 41 0.33 11.02 -10.78
CA ASP A 41 1.54 10.39 -11.33
C ASP A 41 2.47 11.46 -11.91
N GLY A 42 3.78 11.30 -11.70
CA GLY A 42 4.78 12.29 -12.10
C GLY A 42 4.97 13.46 -11.13
N THR A 43 4.39 13.42 -9.92
CA THR A 43 4.73 14.40 -8.88
C THR A 43 6.22 14.26 -8.51
N PRO A 44 7.06 15.30 -8.74
CA PRO A 44 8.49 15.20 -8.48
C PRO A 44 8.76 15.13 -6.98
N VAL A 45 9.65 14.21 -6.58
CA VAL A 45 10.07 14.04 -5.18
C VAL A 45 11.59 14.14 -5.13
N HIS A 46 12.10 15.15 -4.42
CA HIS A 46 13.54 15.29 -4.20
C HIS A 46 13.95 14.43 -3.01
N LEU A 47 14.91 13.53 -3.24
CA LEU A 47 15.42 12.61 -2.23
C LEU A 47 16.92 12.84 -2.01
N LYS A 48 17.35 12.63 -0.78
CA LYS A 48 18.76 12.57 -0.38
C LYS A 48 19.02 11.27 0.37
N PHE A 49 20.27 10.82 0.39
CA PHE A 49 20.66 9.73 1.27
C PHE A 49 20.63 10.16 2.73
N ALA A 50 20.02 9.34 3.60
CA ALA A 50 20.01 9.60 5.04
C ALA A 50 21.38 9.39 5.68
N ARG A 51 22.26 8.61 5.02
CA ARG A 51 23.63 8.32 5.42
C ARG A 51 24.56 8.27 4.22
N ALA A 52 25.87 8.27 4.46
CA ALA A 52 26.83 7.97 3.41
C ALA A 52 26.63 6.54 2.89
N VAL A 53 26.61 6.38 1.57
CA VAL A 53 26.48 5.10 0.87
C VAL A 53 27.63 4.99 -0.10
N VAL A 54 28.52 4.03 0.14
CA VAL A 54 29.74 3.83 -0.64
C VAL A 54 29.71 2.43 -1.22
N SER A 55 30.03 2.28 -2.51
CA SER A 55 29.94 0.98 -3.21
C SER A 55 30.84 -0.12 -2.66
N SER A 56 31.81 0.22 -1.81
CA SER A 56 32.67 -0.73 -1.10
C SER A 56 32.10 -1.19 0.25
N GLN A 57 31.08 -0.50 0.76
CA GLN A 57 30.47 -0.75 2.08
C GLN A 57 29.07 -1.36 1.99
N VAL A 58 28.44 -1.28 0.81
CA VAL A 58 27.10 -1.83 0.58
C VAL A 58 27.15 -3.01 -0.38
N ILE A 59 26.15 -3.88 -0.28
CA ILE A 59 25.99 -5.05 -1.16
C ILE A 59 24.70 -4.96 -1.99
N ALA A 60 24.66 -5.66 -3.11
CA ALA A 60 23.41 -5.78 -3.88
C ALA A 60 22.33 -6.49 -3.04
N GLY A 61 21.11 -5.99 -3.09
CA GLY A 61 19.98 -6.40 -2.25
C GLY A 61 19.86 -5.64 -0.92
N GLU A 62 20.84 -4.81 -0.57
CA GLU A 62 20.78 -4.01 0.67
C GLU A 62 19.77 -2.87 0.55
N LYS A 63 18.98 -2.66 1.61
CA LYS A 63 18.08 -1.53 1.76
C LYS A 63 18.83 -0.32 2.29
N VAL A 64 18.69 0.78 1.59
CA VAL A 64 19.32 2.07 1.87
C VAL A 64 18.23 3.08 2.24
N PRO A 65 18.37 3.73 3.41
CA PRO A 65 17.43 4.75 3.83
C PRO A 65 17.66 6.05 3.05
N LEU A 66 16.59 6.56 2.46
CA LEU A 66 16.50 7.86 1.82
C LEU A 66 15.61 8.78 2.66
N GLU A 67 15.85 10.08 2.54
CA GLU A 67 15.01 11.12 3.13
C GLU A 67 14.51 12.06 2.04
N VAL A 68 13.27 12.50 2.19
CA VAL A 68 12.70 13.55 1.34
C VAL A 68 13.30 14.90 1.72
N VAL A 69 13.75 15.66 0.73
CA VAL A 69 14.37 16.99 0.93
C VAL A 69 13.28 18.04 1.11
N ASP A 70 12.35 18.10 0.16
CA ASP A 70 11.32 19.12 0.07
C ASP A 70 9.92 18.53 0.33
N ALA A 71 9.07 19.29 1.03
CA ALA A 71 7.69 18.89 1.24
C ALA A 71 6.95 18.76 -0.11
N VAL A 72 6.22 17.66 -0.29
CA VAL A 72 5.40 17.46 -1.48
C VAL A 72 3.95 17.77 -1.14
N LEU A 73 3.40 18.75 -1.85
CA LEU A 73 2.05 19.27 -1.61
C LEU A 73 1.06 18.71 -2.65
N VAL A 74 -0.14 18.36 -2.20
CA VAL A 74 -1.30 18.09 -3.06
C VAL A 74 -2.33 19.18 -2.77
N GLY A 75 -2.40 20.18 -3.66
CA GLY A 75 -3.16 21.41 -3.39
C GLY A 75 -2.59 22.15 -2.19
N ASN A 76 -3.33 22.21 -1.09
CA ASN A 76 -2.92 22.84 0.17
C ASN A 76 -2.52 21.85 1.27
N LEU A 77 -2.50 20.54 0.98
CA LEU A 77 -2.13 19.51 1.95
C LEU A 77 -0.69 19.03 1.74
N VAL A 78 0.07 18.89 2.82
CA VAL A 78 1.36 18.19 2.82
C VAL A 78 1.10 16.69 2.69
N ALA A 79 1.33 16.14 1.51
CA ALA A 79 1.18 14.71 1.24
C ALA A 79 2.41 13.92 1.68
N ILE A 80 3.61 14.45 1.43
CA ILE A 80 4.88 13.90 1.92
C ILE A 80 5.60 14.96 2.73
N SER A 81 5.85 14.65 4.00
CA SER A 81 6.59 15.53 4.89
C SER A 81 8.07 15.62 4.48
N PRO A 82 8.73 16.76 4.68
CA PRO A 82 10.18 16.82 4.55
C PRO A 82 10.79 15.86 5.58
N ARG A 83 11.91 15.24 5.21
CA ARG A 83 12.58 14.16 5.97
C ARG A 83 11.74 12.90 6.15
N ALA A 84 10.65 12.74 5.39
CA ALA A 84 9.95 11.47 5.35
C ALA A 84 10.89 10.36 4.87
N PHE A 85 10.72 9.18 5.46
CA PHE A 85 11.54 8.01 5.15
C PHE A 85 11.15 7.43 3.80
N ALA A 86 12.13 7.25 2.94
CA ALA A 86 12.01 6.53 1.68
C ALA A 86 12.98 5.35 1.65
N GLU A 87 12.59 4.32 0.92
CA GLU A 87 13.34 3.08 0.80
C GLU A 87 13.87 2.91 -0.63
N ALA A 88 15.16 2.60 -0.73
CA ALA A 88 15.80 2.20 -1.96
C ALA A 88 16.61 0.92 -1.77
N THR A 89 16.62 0.05 -2.77
CA THR A 89 17.39 -1.19 -2.78
C THR A 89 18.59 -1.05 -3.67
N VAL A 90 19.78 -1.40 -3.19
CA VAL A 90 20.99 -1.47 -4.00
C VAL A 90 20.85 -2.61 -5.01
N THR A 91 20.92 -2.31 -6.30
CA THR A 91 20.85 -3.33 -7.36
C THR A 91 22.23 -3.81 -7.79
N VAL A 92 23.23 -2.92 -7.73
CA VAL A 92 24.63 -3.25 -8.02
C VAL A 92 25.51 -2.48 -7.05
N ALA A 93 26.44 -3.17 -6.41
CA ALA A 93 27.54 -2.57 -5.66
C ALA A 93 28.85 -3.23 -6.05
N GLN A 94 29.76 -2.46 -6.65
CA GLN A 94 31.10 -2.88 -7.00
C GLN A 94 32.09 -1.88 -6.41
N ALA A 95 32.91 -2.37 -5.50
CA ALA A 95 34.04 -1.63 -4.98
C ALA A 95 35.05 -1.34 -6.11
N ASN A 96 35.80 -0.26 -5.96
CA ASN A 96 36.95 0.03 -6.82
C ASN A 96 37.96 -1.14 -6.69
N ARG A 97 38.26 -1.80 -7.82
CA ARG A 97 39.35 -2.76 -7.89
C ARG A 97 40.53 -2.05 -8.54
N SER A 98 41.57 -1.84 -7.75
CA SER A 98 42.85 -1.24 -8.14
C SER A 98 43.31 -1.71 -9.53
N LEU A 99 44.02 -0.83 -10.26
CA LEU A 99 44.21 -0.72 -11.72
C LEU A 99 43.09 0.02 -12.49
N GLY A 100 42.77 1.25 -12.07
CA GLY A 100 42.07 2.23 -12.92
C GLY A 100 40.60 1.96 -13.23
N ARG A 101 39.99 0.93 -12.63
CA ARG A 101 38.55 0.64 -12.78
C ARG A 101 37.78 1.24 -11.62
N GLY A 102 37.01 2.29 -11.90
CA GLY A 102 36.10 2.89 -10.92
C GLY A 102 35.08 1.88 -10.37
N GLY A 103 34.59 2.15 -9.16
CA GLY A 103 33.46 1.39 -8.59
C GLY A 103 32.16 1.67 -9.34
N ASN A 104 31.16 0.80 -9.14
CA ASN A 104 29.82 0.94 -9.73
C ASN A 104 28.78 0.81 -8.61
N LEU A 105 27.87 1.78 -8.50
CA LEU A 105 26.76 1.74 -7.57
C LEU A 105 25.48 2.01 -8.35
N ARG A 106 24.52 1.09 -8.27
CA ARG A 106 23.17 1.27 -8.80
C ARG A 106 22.16 0.98 -7.70
N LEU A 107 21.11 1.78 -7.67
CA LEU A 107 20.06 1.72 -6.66
C LEU A 107 18.72 1.75 -7.39
N LYS A 108 17.73 1.10 -6.81
CA LYS A 108 16.34 1.16 -7.23
C LYS A 108 15.56 1.83 -6.12
N ILE A 109 14.91 2.95 -6.44
CA ILE A 109 14.00 3.63 -5.50
C ILE A 109 12.70 2.86 -5.51
N GLU A 110 12.18 2.48 -4.34
CA GLU A 110 11.00 1.62 -4.23
C GLU A 110 9.81 2.36 -3.69
N SER A 111 9.91 2.97 -2.51
CA SER A 111 8.75 3.58 -1.85
C SER A 111 9.12 4.76 -0.95
N VAL A 112 8.11 5.58 -0.62
CA VAL A 112 8.21 6.67 0.37
C VAL A 112 7.02 6.62 1.32
N ARG A 113 7.28 7.00 2.57
CA ARG A 113 6.24 7.17 3.57
C ARG A 113 5.53 8.51 3.41
N LEU A 114 4.21 8.46 3.28
CA LEU A 114 3.33 9.62 3.27
C LEU A 114 3.09 10.19 4.67
N ALA A 115 2.49 11.37 4.73
CA ALA A 115 2.10 12.04 5.98
C ALA A 115 1.01 11.26 6.76
N ASP A 116 0.19 10.46 6.09
CA ASP A 116 -0.78 9.55 6.70
C ASP A 116 -0.15 8.25 7.24
N GLY A 117 1.14 8.02 6.96
CA GLY A 117 1.89 6.85 7.37
C GLY A 117 1.87 5.69 6.38
N GLU A 118 1.16 5.80 5.26
CA GLU A 118 1.14 4.80 4.19
C GLU A 118 2.43 4.85 3.35
N PHE A 119 2.79 3.73 2.71
CA PHE A 119 3.92 3.68 1.77
C PHE A 119 3.42 3.71 0.34
N VAL A 120 3.92 4.64 -0.46
CA VAL A 120 3.59 4.76 -1.88
C VAL A 120 4.81 4.45 -2.73
N PRO A 121 4.66 3.64 -3.80
CA PRO A 121 5.77 3.33 -4.68
C PRO A 121 6.24 4.57 -5.44
N LEU A 122 7.56 4.68 -5.61
CA LEU A 122 8.18 5.75 -6.38
C LEU A 122 8.70 5.25 -7.71
N ARG A 123 8.59 6.09 -8.73
CA ARG A 123 9.23 5.87 -10.03
C ARG A 123 10.44 6.80 -10.13
N ALA A 124 11.62 6.21 -10.30
CA ALA A 124 12.80 6.94 -10.73
C ALA A 124 12.76 7.12 -12.25
N VAL A 125 13.04 8.33 -12.74
CA VAL A 125 13.16 8.68 -14.17
C VAL A 125 14.60 9.02 -14.53
#